data_AF-A0A533MMN5-F1
#
_entry.id   AF-A0A533MMN5-F1
#
_cell.length_a   1.000
_cell.length_b   1.000
_cell.length_c   1.000
_cell.angle_alpha   90.00
_cell.angle_beta   90.00
_cell.angle_gamma   90.00
#
_symmetry.space_group_name_H-M   'P 1'
#
loop_
_entity.id
_entity.type
_entity.pdbx_description
1 polymer ?
#
loop_
_entity_poly.entity_id
_entity_poly.type
_entity_poly.pdbx_seq_one_letter_code
_entity_poly.pdbx_strand_id
1 'polypeptide(L)'
;MISENPKIMDWSVEQWHNFYQALFHRGTPKTTIAVIHKDNIPIKIIDSLGRSRPNLMDLFTKDQSMPDLIKTIYHRMDVDVVYAISYPAIRNIFSEFSRIIDFEDNYLKQLFTLKDAIVNEMGQGILRYPPGLHWLVKLEYNTVKKIFRAAPDNTLIMLTIFGKEEIWTNWIIGIEGGSINLITTIDTLKPRFHSITNWKREYKHITTAVKEQFGKKPIAFFMDNETFIDLIKTKSKFRFFLDALSTKKIISKSLPIRYRIMIFLRRIFGR
;
A
#
# COMPACT_ATOMS: atom_id res chain seq x y z
N MET A 1 -6.06 15.44 0.87
CA MET A 1 -6.23 15.84 2.30
C MET A 1 -7.36 14.98 2.83
N ILE A 2 -7.27 14.14 3.86
CA ILE A 2 -8.50 13.40 4.23
C ILE A 2 -9.47 14.39 4.91
N SER A 3 -10.78 14.39 4.60
CA SER A 3 -11.76 15.25 5.31
C SER A 3 -11.73 14.95 6.80
N GLU A 4 -12.16 15.88 7.66
CA GLU A 4 -12.19 15.66 9.13
C GLU A 4 -12.93 14.37 9.51
N ASN A 5 -13.93 13.98 8.72
CA ASN A 5 -14.64 12.71 8.85
C ASN A 5 -14.62 11.96 7.51
N PRO A 6 -13.58 11.18 7.18
CA PRO A 6 -13.64 10.31 6.02
C PRO A 6 -14.67 9.22 6.27
N LYS A 7 -15.58 9.02 5.31
CA LYS A 7 -16.33 7.77 5.29
C LYS A 7 -15.40 6.68 4.79
N ILE A 8 -14.86 5.89 5.71
CA ILE A 8 -14.20 4.63 5.38
C ILE A 8 -15.28 3.56 5.44
N MET A 9 -15.67 3.05 4.27
CA MET A 9 -16.67 2.00 4.16
C MET A 9 -15.98 0.82 3.50
N ASP A 10 -15.77 -0.25 4.25
CA ASP A 10 -15.15 -1.45 3.71
C ASP A 10 -15.73 -2.67 4.39
N TRP A 11 -16.03 -3.69 3.57
CA TRP A 11 -16.57 -4.96 4.03
C TRP A 11 -15.56 -6.11 3.84
N SER A 12 -14.42 -5.87 3.18
CA SER A 12 -13.43 -6.92 2.87
C SER A 12 -12.01 -6.48 3.20
N VAL A 13 -11.51 -7.02 4.32
CA VAL A 13 -10.12 -6.84 4.80
C VAL A 13 -9.09 -7.27 3.73
N GLU A 14 -9.46 -8.22 2.86
CA GLU A 14 -8.57 -8.80 1.85
C GLU A 14 -8.19 -7.80 0.75
N GLN A 15 -9.11 -6.95 0.30
CA GLN A 15 -8.81 -5.99 -0.77
C GLN A 15 -7.82 -4.92 -0.30
N TRP A 16 -7.97 -4.42 0.92
CA TRP A 16 -7.04 -3.50 1.56
C TRP A 16 -5.68 -4.14 1.80
N HIS A 17 -5.70 -5.37 2.31
CA HIS A 17 -4.49 -6.15 2.55
C HIS A 17 -3.69 -6.34 1.26
N ASN A 18 -4.33 -6.74 0.16
CA ASN A 18 -3.68 -6.99 -1.13
C ASN A 18 -2.97 -5.75 -1.70
N PHE A 19 -3.59 -4.57 -1.59
CA PHE A 19 -2.98 -3.32 -2.06
C PHE A 19 -1.88 -2.83 -1.13
N TYR A 20 -2.14 -2.85 0.18
CA TYR A 20 -1.11 -2.54 1.18
C TYR A 20 0.11 -3.43 0.94
N GLN A 21 -0.12 -4.71 0.63
CA GLN A 21 0.95 -5.61 0.25
C GLN A 21 1.60 -5.20 -1.06
N ALA A 22 0.90 -5.08 -2.19
CA ALA A 22 1.61 -4.79 -3.44
C ALA A 22 2.34 -3.44 -3.46
N LEU A 23 1.83 -2.42 -2.75
CA LEU A 23 2.55 -1.17 -2.60
C LEU A 23 3.73 -1.33 -1.65
N PHE A 24 3.49 -1.74 -0.41
CA PHE A 24 4.45 -1.65 0.69
C PHE A 24 5.33 -2.91 0.84
N HIS A 25 4.93 -4.02 0.24
CA HIS A 25 5.53 -5.36 0.32
C HIS A 25 5.57 -6.00 -1.08
N ARG A 26 6.56 -5.65 -1.92
CA ARG A 26 6.80 -6.40 -3.17
C ARG A 26 7.18 -7.84 -2.81
N GLY A 27 6.19 -8.73 -2.83
CA GLY A 27 6.29 -10.05 -2.22
C GLY A 27 5.99 -9.96 -0.74
N THR A 28 4.89 -10.57 -0.33
CA THR A 28 4.70 -10.87 1.09
C THR A 28 5.82 -11.78 1.54
N PRO A 29 6.48 -11.46 2.66
CA PRO A 29 7.05 -12.52 3.43
C PRO A 29 5.87 -13.38 3.92
N LYS A 30 5.68 -14.57 3.33
CA LYS A 30 4.71 -15.57 3.79
C LYS A 30 5.03 -16.02 5.21
N THR A 31 6.29 -15.83 5.61
CA THR A 31 6.85 -16.25 6.88
C THR A 31 7.71 -15.13 7.48
N THR A 32 7.38 -14.72 8.70
CA THR A 32 8.03 -13.61 9.41
C THR A 32 8.38 -14.04 10.83
N ILE A 33 9.59 -13.68 11.27
CA ILE A 33 9.97 -13.69 12.69
C ILE A 33 10.22 -12.26 13.14
N ALA A 34 9.59 -11.84 14.23
CA ALA A 34 9.87 -10.57 14.88
C ALA A 34 10.41 -10.82 16.30
N VAL A 35 11.58 -10.26 16.57
CA VAL A 35 12.25 -10.32 17.87
C VAL A 35 12.15 -8.96 18.51
N ILE A 36 11.51 -8.86 19.67
CA ILE A 36 11.60 -7.69 20.54
C ILE A 36 12.71 -7.96 21.54
N HIS A 37 13.70 -7.07 21.61
CA HIS A 37 14.87 -7.26 22.47
C HIS A 37 15.19 -6.00 23.29
N LYS A 38 15.91 -6.18 24.39
CA LYS A 38 16.55 -5.11 25.16
C LYS A 38 17.99 -5.51 25.40
N ASP A 39 18.93 -4.66 24.98
CA ASP A 39 20.37 -4.91 25.15
C ASP A 39 20.80 -6.30 24.61
N ASN A 40 20.34 -6.62 23.40
CA ASN A 40 20.50 -7.93 22.73
C ASN A 40 19.88 -9.15 23.45
N ILE A 41 19.12 -8.95 24.52
CA ILE A 41 18.38 -10.01 25.20
C ILE A 41 16.95 -10.05 24.64
N PRO A 42 16.48 -11.19 24.11
CA PRO A 42 15.14 -11.30 23.57
C PRO A 42 14.11 -11.26 24.71
N ILE A 43 13.17 -10.32 24.61
CA ILE A 43 12.00 -10.22 25.50
C ILE A 43 10.85 -11.04 24.93
N LYS A 44 10.66 -10.98 23.61
CA LYS A 44 9.56 -11.66 22.93
C LYS A 44 9.97 -12.04 21.52
N ILE A 45 9.59 -13.24 21.11
CA ILE A 45 9.76 -13.71 19.75
C ILE A 45 8.37 -14.04 19.21
N ILE A 46 8.04 -13.49 18.05
CA ILE A 46 6.76 -13.67 17.38
C ILE A 46 7.04 -14.36 16.04
N ASP A 47 6.40 -15.50 15.81
CA ASP A 47 6.45 -16.23 14.55
C ASP A 47 5.07 -16.17 13.88
N SER A 48 5.02 -15.69 12.65
CA SER A 48 3.78 -15.51 11.90
C SER A 48 3.06 -16.83 11.55
N LEU A 49 3.75 -17.97 11.59
CA LEU A 49 3.17 -19.27 11.24
C LEU A 49 2.84 -20.16 12.45
N GLY A 50 3.18 -19.75 13.68
CA GLY A 50 2.88 -20.52 14.89
C GLY A 50 3.42 -21.95 14.90
N ARG A 51 4.42 -22.27 14.06
CA ARG A 51 5.01 -23.62 14.00
C ARG A 51 5.87 -23.88 15.23
N SER A 52 5.84 -25.12 15.73
CA SER A 52 6.83 -25.57 16.71
C SER A 52 8.19 -25.62 16.01
N ARG A 53 9.02 -24.63 16.30
CA ARG A 53 10.32 -24.39 15.67
C ARG A 53 11.42 -24.48 16.74
N PRO A 54 12.68 -24.74 16.36
CA PRO A 54 13.78 -24.86 17.31
C PRO A 54 13.87 -23.63 18.21
N ASN A 55 14.25 -23.84 19.47
CA ASN A 55 14.37 -22.77 20.45
C ASN A 55 15.35 -21.71 19.94
N LEU A 56 14.84 -20.52 19.63
CA LEU A 56 15.64 -19.42 19.12
C LEU A 56 16.48 -18.78 20.23
N MET A 57 16.16 -19.03 21.50
CA MET A 57 16.90 -18.46 22.64
C MET A 57 18.38 -18.85 22.61
N ASP A 58 18.72 -20.04 22.12
CA ASP A 58 20.09 -20.54 22.06
C ASP A 58 21.00 -19.73 21.11
N LEU A 59 20.40 -18.95 20.20
CA LEU A 59 21.13 -18.07 19.29
C LEU A 59 21.53 -16.74 19.93
N PHE A 60 20.87 -16.33 21.02
CA PHE A 60 21.15 -15.05 21.68
C PHE A 60 22.34 -15.21 22.62
N THR A 61 23.54 -15.15 22.04
CA THR A 61 24.80 -15.12 22.79
C THR A 61 25.26 -13.67 23.00
N LYS A 62 25.97 -13.40 24.11
CA LYS A 62 26.40 -12.04 24.48
C LYS A 62 27.32 -11.36 23.44
N ASP A 63 28.02 -12.16 22.63
CA ASP A 63 29.07 -11.68 21.75
C ASP A 63 28.61 -11.44 20.30
N GLN A 64 27.38 -11.82 19.95
CA GLN A 64 26.87 -11.66 18.59
C GLN A 64 26.16 -10.31 18.40
N SER A 65 26.49 -9.61 17.32
CA SER A 65 25.80 -8.39 16.92
C SER A 65 24.36 -8.69 16.47
N MET A 66 23.40 -7.82 16.81
CA MET A 66 22.00 -8.01 16.38
C MET A 66 21.83 -8.08 14.85
N PRO A 67 22.54 -7.28 14.03
CA PRO A 67 22.50 -7.41 12.57
C PRO A 67 22.93 -8.79 12.05
N ASP A 68 23.91 -9.43 12.68
CA ASP A 68 24.35 -10.77 12.26
C ASP A 68 23.41 -11.84 12.79
N LEU A 69 22.87 -11.66 14.00
CA LEU A 69 21.89 -12.55 14.59
C LEU A 69 20.62 -12.67 13.72
N ILE A 70 20.06 -11.55 13.25
CA ILE A 70 18.86 -11.61 12.38
C ILE A 70 19.11 -12.30 11.05
N LYS A 71 20.35 -12.24 10.52
CA LYS A 71 20.75 -13.01 9.32
C LYS A 71 20.83 -14.51 9.64
N THR A 72 21.42 -14.87 10.78
CA THR A 72 21.46 -16.26 11.24
C THR A 72 20.05 -16.83 11.43
N ILE A 73 19.15 -16.07 12.07
CA ILE A 73 17.74 -16.46 12.25
C ILE A 73 17.07 -16.64 10.88
N TYR A 74 17.27 -15.70 9.95
CA TYR A 74 16.70 -15.77 8.60
C TYR A 74 17.08 -17.08 7.89
N HIS A 75 18.38 -17.40 7.87
CA HIS A 75 18.87 -18.61 7.19
C HIS A 75 18.50 -19.90 7.92
N ARG A 76 18.55 -19.92 9.26
CA ARG A 76 18.25 -21.13 10.05
C ARG A 76 16.77 -21.49 10.03
N MET A 77 15.90 -20.49 10.00
CA MET A 77 14.45 -20.67 10.13
C MET A 77 13.74 -20.78 8.78
N ASP A 78 14.48 -20.54 7.70
CA ASP A 78 13.96 -20.49 6.33
C ASP A 78 12.69 -19.62 6.26
N VAL A 79 12.86 -18.35 6.67
CA VAL A 79 11.79 -17.36 6.66
C VAL A 79 12.04 -16.29 5.61
N ASP A 80 10.98 -15.63 5.17
CA ASP A 80 11.10 -14.58 4.16
C ASP A 80 11.59 -13.25 4.74
N VAL A 81 11.38 -13.01 6.03
CA VAL A 81 11.88 -11.81 6.73
C VAL A 81 12.07 -12.03 8.24
N VAL A 82 13.08 -11.37 8.79
CA VAL A 82 13.31 -11.25 10.23
C VAL A 82 13.39 -9.78 10.61
N TYR A 83 12.68 -9.40 11.68
CA TYR A 83 12.78 -8.10 12.33
C TYR A 83 13.43 -8.25 13.71
N ALA A 84 14.34 -7.35 14.05
CA ALA A 84 14.75 -7.11 15.43
C ALA A 84 14.34 -5.70 15.83
N ILE A 85 13.56 -5.59 16.89
CA ILE A 85 12.97 -4.36 17.40
C ILE A 85 13.50 -4.15 18.81
N SER A 86 14.31 -3.12 18.97
CA SER A 86 14.79 -2.66 20.26
C SER A 86 13.62 -2.13 21.09
N TYR A 87 13.51 -2.53 22.35
CA TYR A 87 12.48 -2.07 23.26
C TYR A 87 12.50 -0.53 23.46
N PRO A 88 13.68 0.11 23.63
CA PRO A 88 13.81 1.57 23.51
C PRO A 88 13.19 2.18 22.25
N ALA A 89 13.33 1.53 21.08
CA ALA A 89 12.80 2.05 19.82
C ALA A 89 11.28 2.17 19.84
N ILE A 90 10.59 1.18 20.43
CA ILE A 90 9.13 1.21 20.61
C ILE A 90 8.74 2.45 21.42
N ARG A 91 9.43 2.70 22.54
CA ARG A 91 9.18 3.87 23.38
C ARG A 91 9.45 5.18 22.64
N ASN A 92 10.54 5.26 21.88
CA ASN A 92 10.89 6.44 21.10
C ASN A 92 9.84 6.73 20.04
N ILE A 93 9.37 5.73 19.30
CA ILE A 93 8.30 5.88 18.29
C ILE A 93 7.06 6.47 18.92
N PHE A 94 6.60 5.91 20.04
CA PHE A 94 5.42 6.44 20.72
C PHE A 94 5.64 7.82 21.31
N SER A 95 6.81 8.09 21.87
CA SER A 95 7.15 9.41 22.42
C SER A 95 7.23 10.49 21.34
N GLU A 96 7.80 10.16 20.18
CA GLU A 96 7.88 11.08 19.05
C GLU A 96 6.49 11.32 18.46
N PHE A 97 5.73 10.24 18.24
CA PHE A 97 4.36 10.32 17.77
C PHE A 97 3.48 11.17 18.70
N SER A 98 3.51 10.91 20.01
CA SER A 98 2.70 11.65 20.99
C SER A 98 3.08 13.13 21.11
N ARG A 99 4.34 13.48 20.81
CA ARG A 99 4.82 14.86 20.86
C ARG A 99 4.36 15.68 19.66
N ILE A 100 4.20 15.04 18.51
CA ILE A 100 3.94 15.71 17.23
C ILE A 100 2.46 15.62 16.83
N ILE A 101 1.74 14.61 17.31
CA ILE A 101 0.34 14.42 16.95
C ILE A 101 -0.50 15.62 17.39
N ASP A 102 -1.26 16.17 16.45
CA ASP A 102 -2.31 17.14 16.69
C ASP A 102 -3.65 16.42 16.45
N PHE A 103 -4.54 16.44 17.44
CA PHE A 103 -5.83 15.76 17.33
C PHE A 103 -6.79 16.45 16.36
N GLU A 104 -6.54 17.73 16.03
CA GLU A 104 -7.25 18.46 14.97
C GLU A 104 -6.75 18.07 13.58
N ASP A 105 -5.61 17.38 13.46
CA ASP A 105 -5.13 16.89 12.18
C ASP A 105 -5.98 15.71 11.67
N ASN A 106 -6.21 15.68 10.35
CA ASN A 106 -6.86 14.53 9.73
C ASN A 106 -6.06 13.22 9.93
N TYR A 107 -6.79 12.11 9.94
CA TYR A 107 -6.26 10.76 10.15
C TYR A 107 -5.05 10.41 9.26
N LEU A 108 -5.02 10.84 8.00
CA LEU A 108 -3.88 10.58 7.11
C LEU A 108 -2.61 11.27 7.61
N LYS A 109 -2.72 12.53 8.04
CA LYS A 109 -1.56 13.25 8.57
C LYS A 109 -1.04 12.57 9.84
N GLN A 110 -1.93 12.12 10.72
CA GLN A 110 -1.55 11.34 11.91
C GLN A 110 -0.83 10.03 11.53
N LEU A 111 -1.33 9.29 10.52
CA LEU A 111 -0.65 8.09 10.01
C LEU A 111 0.74 8.39 9.43
N PHE A 112 0.91 9.52 8.76
CA PHE A 112 2.23 9.94 8.27
C PHE A 112 3.17 10.33 9.42
N THR A 113 2.67 10.98 10.47
CA THR A 113 3.43 11.24 11.70
C THR A 113 3.91 9.94 12.35
N LEU A 114 3.04 8.93 12.46
CA LEU A 114 3.42 7.62 12.98
C LEU A 114 4.45 6.93 12.08
N LYS A 115 4.24 6.96 10.75
CA LYS A 115 5.20 6.43 9.78
C LYS A 115 6.56 7.10 9.93
N ASP A 116 6.62 8.42 10.05
CA ASP A 116 7.88 9.16 10.19
C ASP A 116 8.60 8.78 11.49
N ALA A 117 7.88 8.66 12.61
CA ALA A 117 8.46 8.17 13.87
C ALA A 117 9.02 6.73 13.74
N ILE A 118 8.31 5.82 13.07
CA ILE A 118 8.81 4.46 12.80
C ILE A 118 10.05 4.49 11.90
N VAL A 119 10.04 5.33 10.86
CA VAL A 119 11.14 5.47 9.90
C VAL A 119 12.42 5.97 10.58
N ASN A 120 12.32 6.87 11.56
CA ASN A 120 13.46 7.36 12.32
C ASN A 120 14.18 6.25 13.10
N GLU A 121 13.46 5.22 13.53
CA GLU A 121 14.05 4.06 14.21
C GLU A 121 14.58 2.99 13.24
N MET A 122 14.25 3.04 11.95
CA MET A 122 14.71 2.06 10.96
C MET A 122 16.24 2.13 10.78
N GLY A 123 16.90 0.99 10.94
CA GLY A 123 18.36 0.86 10.82
C GLY A 123 19.13 1.11 12.11
N GLN A 124 18.47 1.60 13.17
CA GLN A 124 19.06 1.75 14.51
C GLN A 124 18.29 0.92 15.54
N GLY A 125 17.04 1.29 15.81
CA GLY A 125 16.15 0.62 16.74
C GLY A 125 15.31 -0.50 16.13
N ILE A 126 15.04 -0.43 14.82
CA ILE A 126 14.36 -1.48 14.05
C ILE A 126 15.29 -1.95 12.94
N LEU A 127 15.75 -3.20 13.08
CA LEU A 127 16.54 -3.88 12.06
C LEU A 127 15.65 -4.87 11.31
N ARG A 128 15.90 -5.00 10.00
CA ARG A 128 15.19 -5.91 9.12
C ARG A 128 16.16 -6.64 8.22
N TYR A 129 16.00 -7.95 8.08
CA TYR A 129 16.70 -8.75 7.09
C TYR A 129 15.75 -9.69 6.31
N PRO A 130 15.85 -9.77 4.97
CA PRO A 130 16.66 -8.91 4.10
C PRO A 130 16.19 -7.45 4.16
N PRO A 131 17.08 -6.47 3.84
CA PRO A 131 16.75 -5.06 3.90
C PRO A 131 15.52 -4.74 3.05
N GLY A 132 14.60 -3.97 3.62
CA GLY A 132 13.33 -3.59 3.00
C GLY A 132 13.46 -2.49 1.95
N LEU A 133 12.38 -2.27 1.19
CA LEU A 133 12.34 -1.19 0.22
C LEU A 133 12.29 0.19 0.90
N HIS A 134 13.30 1.03 0.64
CA HIS A 134 13.46 2.40 1.18
C HIS A 134 12.42 3.44 0.71
N TRP A 135 11.37 3.09 -0.03
CA TRP A 135 10.47 4.09 -0.62
C TRP A 135 9.45 4.64 0.40
N LEU A 136 9.07 3.84 1.41
CA LEU A 136 8.24 4.29 2.54
C LEU A 136 8.88 5.45 3.32
N VAL A 137 10.21 5.43 3.42
CA VAL A 137 11.05 6.50 3.99
C VAL A 137 10.89 7.81 3.21
N LYS A 138 10.67 7.74 1.89
CA LYS A 138 10.67 8.90 0.98
C LYS A 138 9.28 9.48 0.71
N LEU A 139 8.21 8.83 1.16
CA LEU A 139 6.86 9.34 0.95
C LEU A 139 6.53 10.34 2.05
N GLU A 140 6.51 11.62 1.69
CA GLU A 140 6.12 12.71 2.58
C GLU A 140 4.63 13.03 2.44
N TYR A 141 4.00 13.43 3.55
CA TYR A 141 2.60 13.86 3.57
C TYR A 141 2.31 14.99 2.58
N ASN A 142 3.23 15.96 2.46
CA ASN A 142 3.08 17.09 1.55
C ASN A 142 3.07 16.67 0.07
N THR A 143 3.86 15.65 -0.30
CA THR A 143 3.87 15.10 -1.66
C THR A 143 2.53 14.45 -1.97
N VAL A 144 2.00 13.68 -1.03
CA VAL A 144 0.67 13.05 -1.15
C VAL A 144 -0.44 14.10 -1.21
N LYS A 145 -0.37 15.15 -0.38
CA LYS A 145 -1.30 16.29 -0.38
C LYS A 145 -1.32 17.02 -1.73
N LYS A 146 -0.16 17.25 -2.35
CA LYS A 146 -0.05 17.87 -3.68
C LYS A 146 -0.72 17.02 -4.76
N ILE A 147 -0.55 15.70 -4.73
CA ILE A 147 -1.18 14.77 -5.68
C ILE A 147 -2.70 14.87 -5.59
N PHE A 148 -3.28 14.85 -4.38
CA PHE A 148 -4.74 14.92 -4.21
C PHE A 148 -5.32 16.30 -4.55
N ARG A 149 -4.59 17.39 -4.32
CA ARG A 149 -4.99 18.74 -4.76
C ARG A 149 -5.03 18.89 -6.29
N ALA A 150 -4.24 18.10 -7.02
CA ALA A 150 -4.23 18.13 -8.48
C ALA A 150 -5.41 17.37 -9.11
N ALA A 151 -6.08 16.50 -8.35
CA ALA A 151 -7.30 15.83 -8.79
C ALA A 151 -8.43 16.87 -8.94
N PRO A 152 -9.31 16.72 -9.94
CA PRO A 152 -10.48 17.59 -10.05
C PRO A 152 -11.32 17.48 -8.77
N ASP A 153 -11.91 18.59 -8.37
CA ASP A 153 -12.76 18.60 -7.19
C ASP A 153 -14.03 17.76 -7.41
N ASN A 154 -14.65 17.32 -6.32
CA ASN A 154 -15.90 16.56 -6.33
C ASN A 154 -15.86 15.30 -7.23
N THR A 155 -14.75 14.57 -7.19
CA THR A 155 -14.44 13.47 -8.11
C THR A 155 -14.32 12.14 -7.38
N LEU A 156 -14.82 11.08 -8.00
CA LEU A 156 -14.50 9.70 -7.61
C LEU A 156 -13.38 9.18 -8.50
N ILE A 157 -12.29 8.71 -7.89
CA ILE A 157 -11.22 7.97 -8.56
C ILE A 157 -11.42 6.49 -8.25
N MET A 158 -11.40 5.65 -9.27
CA MET A 158 -11.50 4.21 -9.10
C MET A 158 -10.31 3.48 -9.73
N LEU A 159 -9.73 2.53 -8.99
CA LEU A 159 -8.72 1.61 -9.48
C LEU A 159 -9.23 0.18 -9.24
N THR A 160 -9.33 -0.62 -10.30
CA THR A 160 -9.69 -2.03 -10.21
C THR A 160 -8.61 -2.87 -10.84
N ILE A 161 -8.10 -3.84 -10.08
CA ILE A 161 -7.06 -4.76 -10.52
C ILE A 161 -7.65 -6.17 -10.54
N PHE A 162 -7.55 -6.83 -11.68
CA PHE A 162 -8.11 -8.15 -11.90
C PHE A 162 -7.06 -9.24 -11.70
N GLY A 163 -7.42 -10.26 -10.93
CA GLY A 163 -6.77 -11.57 -10.93
C GLY A 163 -7.25 -12.42 -12.11
N LYS A 164 -6.88 -13.71 -12.11
CA LYS A 164 -7.26 -14.62 -13.20
C LYS A 164 -8.77 -14.70 -13.40
N GLU A 165 -9.53 -14.89 -12.32
CA GLU A 165 -10.98 -15.13 -12.36
C GLU A 165 -11.78 -14.19 -11.44
N GLU A 166 -11.12 -13.21 -10.82
CA GLU A 166 -11.72 -12.37 -9.77
C GLU A 166 -11.13 -10.95 -9.76
N ILE A 167 -11.76 -10.05 -8.98
CA ILE A 167 -11.16 -8.77 -8.62
C ILE A 167 -10.14 -9.02 -7.53
N TRP A 168 -8.86 -8.81 -7.83
CA TRP A 168 -7.78 -8.99 -6.86
C TRP A 168 -7.73 -7.84 -5.84
N THR A 169 -7.99 -6.60 -6.28
CA THR A 169 -8.23 -5.47 -5.38
C THR A 169 -9.00 -4.36 -6.11
N ASN A 170 -9.84 -3.62 -5.38
CA ASN A 170 -10.52 -2.44 -5.89
C ASN A 170 -10.47 -1.28 -4.89
N TRP A 171 -10.39 -0.07 -5.43
CA TRP A 171 -10.33 1.18 -4.68
C TRP A 171 -11.24 2.18 -5.31
N ILE A 172 -12.07 2.81 -4.49
CA ILE A 172 -12.88 3.96 -4.83
C ILE A 172 -12.53 5.05 -3.83
N ILE A 173 -11.89 6.12 -4.32
CA ILE A 173 -11.44 7.25 -3.54
C ILE A 173 -12.28 8.46 -3.96
N GLY A 174 -13.08 8.99 -3.05
CA GLY A 174 -13.80 10.25 -3.27
C GLY A 174 -12.96 11.43 -2.85
N ILE A 175 -12.95 12.48 -3.67
CA ILE A 175 -12.23 13.72 -3.45
C ILE A 175 -13.23 14.89 -3.51
N GLU A 176 -13.27 15.71 -2.47
CA GLU A 176 -14.10 16.90 -2.30
C GLU A 176 -13.34 17.97 -1.51
N GLY A 177 -13.34 19.23 -1.94
CA GLY A 177 -12.53 20.30 -1.37
C GLY A 177 -11.01 20.07 -1.48
N GLY A 178 -10.55 19.32 -2.50
CA GLY A 178 -9.16 18.85 -2.59
C GLY A 178 -8.79 17.82 -1.52
N SER A 179 -9.81 17.26 -0.86
CA SER A 179 -9.71 16.30 0.22
C SER A 179 -10.32 14.94 -0.13
N ILE A 180 -9.64 13.84 0.18
CA ILE A 180 -10.24 12.52 0.22
C ILE A 180 -11.33 12.50 1.30
N ASN A 181 -12.59 12.39 0.90
CA ASN A 181 -13.72 12.31 1.84
C ASN A 181 -14.29 10.87 1.95
N LEU A 182 -13.87 9.99 1.06
CA LEU A 182 -14.35 8.62 0.95
C LEU A 182 -13.17 7.73 0.55
N ILE A 183 -13.02 6.62 1.26
CA ILE A 183 -12.22 5.48 0.79
C ILE A 183 -13.08 4.23 0.96
N THR A 184 -13.35 3.54 -0.14
CA THR A 184 -14.23 2.38 -0.18
C THR A 184 -13.78 1.38 -1.25
N THR A 185 -14.33 0.18 -1.18
CA THR A 185 -14.10 -0.95 -2.09
C THR A 185 -15.38 -1.31 -2.83
N ILE A 186 -15.27 -2.06 -3.93
CA ILE A 186 -16.44 -2.50 -4.71
C ILE A 186 -17.32 -3.48 -3.93
N ASP A 187 -16.79 -4.14 -2.90
CA ASP A 187 -17.53 -5.11 -2.10
C ASP A 187 -18.63 -4.42 -1.27
N THR A 188 -18.51 -3.11 -1.09
CA THR A 188 -19.57 -2.26 -0.53
C THR A 188 -20.79 -2.16 -1.46
N LEU A 189 -20.60 -2.47 -2.74
CA LEU A 189 -21.65 -2.72 -3.72
C LEU A 189 -21.96 -4.22 -3.64
N LYS A 190 -23.02 -4.60 -2.91
CA LYS A 190 -23.57 -5.98 -2.75
C LYS A 190 -23.10 -6.99 -3.81
N PRO A 191 -22.81 -8.26 -3.45
CA PRO A 191 -22.05 -9.22 -4.26
C PRO A 191 -22.72 -9.50 -5.62
N ARG A 192 -22.38 -8.69 -6.63
CA ARG A 192 -22.92 -8.81 -7.99
C ARG A 192 -21.84 -9.15 -9.02
N PHE A 193 -20.58 -9.21 -8.62
CA PHE A 193 -19.47 -9.55 -9.51
C PHE A 193 -19.03 -10.99 -9.22
N HIS A 194 -19.71 -11.96 -9.81
CA HIS A 194 -19.25 -13.35 -9.83
C HIS A 194 -18.34 -13.58 -11.03
N SER A 195 -17.31 -14.42 -10.85
CA SER A 195 -16.36 -14.97 -11.85
C SER A 195 -16.14 -14.12 -13.11
N ILE A 196 -15.03 -13.38 -13.11
CA ILE A 196 -14.63 -12.53 -14.24
C ILE A 196 -13.89 -13.39 -15.25
N THR A 197 -14.53 -13.69 -16.38
CA THR A 197 -13.89 -14.42 -17.48
C THR A 197 -13.16 -13.48 -18.44
N ASN A 198 -13.61 -12.22 -18.55
CA ASN A 198 -12.91 -11.21 -19.35
C ASN A 198 -13.12 -9.79 -18.82
N TRP A 199 -12.18 -9.34 -17.99
CA TRP A 199 -12.22 -8.01 -17.40
C TRP A 199 -12.30 -6.86 -18.42
N LYS A 200 -11.74 -7.04 -19.63
CA LYS A 200 -11.80 -6.02 -20.70
C LYS A 200 -13.21 -5.81 -21.26
N ARG A 201 -14.12 -6.75 -21.04
CA ARG A 201 -15.55 -6.60 -21.37
C ARG A 201 -16.33 -6.15 -20.15
N GLU A 202 -15.98 -6.67 -18.98
CA GLU A 202 -16.78 -6.53 -17.76
C GLU A 202 -16.58 -5.19 -17.01
N TYR A 203 -15.47 -4.49 -17.24
CA TYR A 203 -15.17 -3.23 -16.55
C TYR A 203 -16.29 -2.16 -16.66
N LYS A 204 -17.10 -2.21 -17.73
CA LYS A 204 -18.22 -1.28 -17.94
C LYS A 204 -19.30 -1.45 -16.87
N HIS A 205 -19.61 -2.69 -16.49
CA HIS A 205 -20.61 -3.00 -15.46
C HIS A 205 -20.18 -2.44 -14.11
N ILE A 206 -18.89 -2.58 -13.78
CA ILE A 206 -18.29 -2.00 -12.56
C ILE A 206 -18.44 -0.47 -12.54
N THR A 207 -18.09 0.22 -13.63
CA THR A 207 -18.27 1.69 -13.67
C THR A 207 -19.73 2.12 -13.52
N THR A 208 -20.67 1.35 -14.04
CA THR A 208 -22.10 1.67 -13.95
C THR A 208 -22.62 1.46 -12.52
N ALA A 209 -22.28 0.35 -11.88
CA ALA A 209 -22.66 0.07 -10.50
C ALA A 209 -22.14 1.14 -9.52
N VAL A 210 -20.89 1.58 -9.69
CA VAL A 210 -20.32 2.68 -8.89
C VAL A 210 -21.06 4.00 -9.15
N LYS A 211 -21.41 4.29 -10.40
CA LYS A 211 -22.20 5.48 -10.73
C LYS A 211 -23.59 5.42 -10.08
N GLU A 212 -24.25 4.27 -10.08
CA GLU A 212 -25.57 4.07 -9.48
C GLU A 212 -25.53 4.25 -7.96
N GLN A 213 -24.52 3.70 -7.29
CA GLN A 213 -24.38 3.81 -5.83
C GLN A 213 -24.04 5.21 -5.37
N PHE A 214 -23.05 5.86 -5.99
CA PHE A 214 -22.50 7.13 -5.51
C PHE A 214 -23.02 8.35 -6.26
N GLY A 215 -23.91 8.16 -7.24
CA GLY A 215 -24.50 9.23 -8.06
C GLY A 215 -23.52 9.94 -8.99
N LYS A 216 -22.24 9.56 -9.01
CA LYS A 216 -21.15 10.23 -9.74
C LYS A 216 -20.36 9.23 -10.56
N LYS A 217 -19.97 9.62 -11.78
CA LYS A 217 -19.20 8.75 -12.67
C LYS A 217 -17.71 8.78 -12.29
N PRO A 218 -17.07 7.65 -11.95
CA PRO A 218 -15.68 7.66 -11.54
C PRO A 218 -14.72 7.89 -12.72
N ILE A 219 -13.59 8.55 -12.44
CA ILE A 219 -12.36 8.43 -13.22
C ILE A 219 -11.77 7.06 -12.88
N ALA A 220 -11.99 6.09 -13.77
CA ALA A 220 -11.72 4.70 -13.49
C ALA A 220 -10.51 4.18 -14.27
N PHE A 221 -9.68 3.37 -13.62
CA PHE A 221 -8.56 2.65 -14.22
C PHE A 221 -8.70 1.15 -13.94
N PHE A 222 -8.51 0.36 -14.98
CA PHE A 222 -8.69 -1.09 -14.98
C PHE A 222 -7.45 -1.76 -15.57
N MET A 223 -6.90 -2.76 -14.90
CA MET A 223 -5.73 -3.51 -15.36
C MET A 223 -5.68 -4.92 -14.74
N ASP A 224 -4.92 -5.83 -15.33
CA ASP A 224 -4.59 -7.12 -14.69
C ASP A 224 -3.48 -6.96 -13.63
N ASN A 225 -3.39 -7.96 -12.74
CA ASN A 225 -2.41 -7.99 -11.66
C ASN A 225 -0.97 -7.93 -12.18
N GLU A 226 -0.66 -8.59 -13.29
CA GLU A 226 0.67 -8.56 -13.91
C GLU A 226 1.08 -7.14 -14.30
N THR A 227 0.19 -6.42 -15.01
CA THR A 227 0.41 -5.01 -15.39
C THR A 227 0.57 -4.11 -14.17
N PHE A 228 -0.19 -4.36 -13.11
CA PHE A 228 -0.08 -3.59 -11.86
C PHE A 228 1.27 -3.82 -11.17
N ILE A 229 1.72 -5.06 -11.07
CA ILE A 229 3.03 -5.40 -10.50
C ILE A 229 4.16 -4.75 -11.32
N ASP A 230 4.07 -4.77 -12.65
CA ASP A 230 5.05 -4.12 -13.53
C ASP A 230 5.07 -2.59 -13.36
N LEU A 231 3.89 -1.96 -13.22
CA LEU A 231 3.74 -0.54 -12.94
C LEU A 231 4.43 -0.16 -11.61
N ILE A 232 4.22 -0.97 -10.56
CA ILE A 232 4.87 -0.76 -9.27
C ILE A 232 6.38 -0.95 -9.38
N LYS A 233 6.82 -1.98 -10.11
CA LYS A 233 8.24 -2.36 -10.26
C LYS A 233 9.06 -1.29 -10.98
N THR A 234 8.49 -0.69 -12.00
CA THR A 234 9.14 0.29 -12.87
C THR A 234 9.63 1.55 -12.14
N LYS A 235 10.83 2.02 -12.51
CA LYS A 235 11.37 3.32 -12.06
C LYS A 235 10.59 4.50 -12.66
N SER A 236 10.31 4.45 -13.97
CA SER A 236 9.61 5.50 -14.72
C SER A 236 8.08 5.29 -14.77
N LYS A 237 7.40 5.36 -13.62
CA LYS A 237 5.97 5.03 -13.47
C LYS A 237 5.06 5.75 -14.47
N PHE A 238 5.25 7.06 -14.63
CA PHE A 238 4.46 7.87 -15.56
C PHE A 238 4.63 7.43 -17.02
N ARG A 239 5.88 7.09 -17.39
CA ARG A 239 6.18 6.60 -18.75
C ARG A 239 5.43 5.30 -19.02
N PHE A 240 5.60 4.31 -18.15
CA PHE A 240 4.95 3.01 -18.24
C PHE A 240 3.43 3.14 -18.23
N PHE A 241 2.87 3.97 -17.36
CA PHE A 241 1.42 4.15 -17.26
C PHE A 241 0.79 4.61 -18.58
N LEU A 242 1.40 5.62 -19.21
CA LEU A 242 0.98 6.13 -20.51
C LEU A 242 1.17 5.10 -21.63
N ASP A 243 2.26 4.32 -21.62
CA ASP A 243 2.49 3.25 -22.60
C ASP A 243 1.42 2.16 -22.44
N ALA A 244 1.17 1.73 -21.21
CA ALA A 244 0.17 0.73 -20.88
C ALA A 244 -1.27 1.19 -21.23
N LEU A 245 -1.57 2.49 -21.12
CA LEU A 245 -2.81 3.08 -21.64
C LEU A 245 -2.89 3.00 -23.17
N SER A 246 -1.78 3.30 -23.86
CA SER A 246 -1.74 3.27 -25.33
C SER A 246 -1.91 1.86 -25.91
N THR A 247 -1.34 0.85 -25.23
CA THR A 247 -1.43 -0.57 -25.62
C THR A 247 -2.66 -1.28 -25.05
N LYS A 248 -3.56 -0.56 -24.37
CA LYS A 248 -4.76 -1.10 -23.70
C LYS A 248 -4.46 -2.21 -22.68
N LYS A 249 -3.27 -2.17 -22.06
CA LYS A 249 -2.97 -2.93 -20.84
C LYS A 249 -3.67 -2.29 -19.63
N ILE A 250 -3.79 -0.97 -19.65
CA ILE A 250 -4.65 -0.20 -18.75
C ILE A 250 -5.83 0.34 -19.56
N ILE A 251 -7.05 0.12 -19.08
CA ILE A 251 -8.26 0.76 -19.62
C ILE A 251 -8.67 1.87 -18.67
N SER A 252 -8.87 3.07 -19.21
CA SER A 252 -9.35 4.22 -18.44
C SER A 252 -10.75 4.67 -18.88
N LYS A 253 -11.59 5.11 -17.93
CA LYS A 253 -12.89 5.76 -18.20
C LYS A 253 -13.01 7.11 -17.52
N SER A 254 -13.77 7.99 -18.16
CA SER A 254 -14.08 9.34 -17.67
C SER A 254 -12.85 10.22 -17.41
N LEU A 255 -11.69 9.91 -18.02
CA LEU A 255 -10.52 10.77 -17.96
C LEU A 255 -10.88 12.19 -18.44
N PRO A 256 -10.51 13.24 -17.69
CA PRO A 256 -10.65 14.62 -18.14
C PRO A 256 -9.93 14.87 -19.47
N ILE A 257 -10.47 15.80 -20.28
CA ILE A 257 -10.00 16.08 -21.65
C ILE A 257 -8.50 16.40 -21.68
N ARG A 258 -7.99 17.20 -20.74
CA ARG A 258 -6.56 17.54 -20.63
C ARG A 258 -5.64 16.31 -20.63
N TYR A 259 -6.04 15.26 -19.92
CA TYR A 259 -5.26 14.02 -19.85
C TYR A 259 -5.41 13.17 -21.12
N ARG A 260 -6.60 13.17 -21.74
CA ARG A 260 -6.80 12.51 -23.04
C ARG A 260 -5.96 13.12 -24.15
N ILE A 261 -5.87 14.45 -24.19
CA ILE A 261 -5.05 15.20 -25.15
C ILE A 261 -3.58 14.84 -24.95
N MET A 262 -3.09 14.84 -23.71
CA MET A 262 -1.71 14.45 -23.41
C MET A 262 -1.38 13.01 -23.84
N ILE A 263 -2.31 12.06 -23.61
CA ILE A 263 -2.16 10.66 -24.09
C ILE A 263 -2.14 10.60 -25.62
N PHE A 264 -3.02 11.35 -26.28
CA PHE A 264 -3.11 11.40 -27.75
C PHE A 264 -1.86 11.99 -28.40
N LEU A 265 -1.38 13.12 -27.90
CA LEU A 265 -0.14 13.75 -28.38
C LEU A 265 1.04 12.80 -28.23
N ARG A 266 1.17 12.10 -27.10
CA ARG A 266 2.25 11.11 -26.94
C ARG A 266 2.13 9.94 -27.93
N ARG A 267 0.92 9.49 -28.26
CA ARG A 267 0.72 8.43 -29.26
C ARG A 267 1.15 8.85 -30.66
N ILE A 268 1.05 10.14 -30.99
CA ILE A 268 1.43 10.71 -32.29
C ILE A 268 2.92 11.04 -32.34
N PHE A 269 3.46 11.63 -31.28
CA PHE A 269 4.81 12.23 -31.28
C PHE A 269 5.87 11.41 -30.53
N GLY A 270 5.48 10.33 -29.83
CA GLY A 270 6.35 9.55 -28.94
C GLY A 270 6.89 8.24 -29.51
N ARG A 271 7.17 8.17 -30.82
CA ARG A 271 8.07 7.14 -31.36
C ARG A 271 9.52 7.51 -31.07
#